data_AF-A0A7U9RSS8-F1
#
_entry.id   AF-A0A7U9RSS8-F1
#
_cell.length_a   1.000
_cell.length_b   1.000
_cell.length_c   1.000
_cell.angle_alpha   90.00
_cell.angle_beta   90.00
_cell.angle_gamma   90.00
#
_symmetry.space_group_name_H-M   'P 1'
#
loop_
_entity.id
_entity.type
_entity.pdbx_description
1 polymer ?
#
loop_
_entity_poly.entity_id
_entity_poly.type
_entity_poly.pdbx_seq_one_letter_code
_entity_poly.pdbx_strand_id
1 'polypeptide(L)' 'MEEANHGYFEEALSNFTKDFAYGGAIRHLVDHGYTVDQIIKEFNYPISRESIEKIVNQYLENKKKSEA' A
#
# COMPACT_ATOMS: atom_id res chain seq x y z
N MET A 1 -22.07 20.91 -11.01
CA MET A 1 -21.39 20.24 -9.87
C MET A 1 -20.71 19.02 -10.46
N GLU A 2 -19.58 19.23 -11.15
CA GLU A 2 -18.93 18.21 -12.00
C GLU A 2 -17.40 18.39 -11.97
N GLU A 3 -16.85 18.78 -10.82
CA GLU A 3 -15.42 19.00 -10.64
C GLU A 3 -14.82 18.15 -9.50
N ALA A 4 -15.66 17.52 -8.67
CA ALA A 4 -15.22 16.67 -7.57
C ALA A 4 -14.82 15.23 -7.98
N ASN A 5 -15.06 14.83 -9.24
CA ASN A 5 -14.91 13.43 -9.66
C ASN A 5 -13.49 13.10 -10.17
N HIS A 6 -12.83 14.04 -10.84
CA HIS A 6 -11.51 13.79 -11.46
C HIS A 6 -10.46 13.39 -10.42
N GLY A 7 -10.30 14.18 -9.35
CA GLY A 7 -9.28 13.91 -8.34
C GLY A 7 -9.48 12.59 -7.58
N TYR A 8 -10.73 12.20 -7.31
CA TYR A 8 -11.03 10.92 -6.64
C TYR A 8 -10.66 9.72 -7.51
N PHE A 9 -11.04 9.75 -8.79
CA PHE A 9 -10.72 8.66 -9.71
C PHE A 9 -9.21 8.54 -9.94
N GLU A 10 -8.52 9.66 -10.15
CA GLU A 10 -7.06 9.67 -10.33
C GLU A 10 -6.34 9.15 -9.09
N GLU A 11 -6.80 9.51 -7.88
CA GLU A 11 -6.24 8.98 -6.64
C GLU A 11 -6.50 7.47 -6.51
N ALA A 12 -7.71 7.01 -6.78
CA ALA A 12 -8.06 5.59 -6.74
C ALA A 12 -7.21 4.77 -7.73
N LEU A 13 -7.03 5.28 -8.95
CA LEU A 13 -6.20 4.66 -9.98
C LEU A 13 -4.71 4.65 -9.60
N SER A 14 -4.19 5.74 -9.03
CA SER A 14 -2.83 5.83 -8.54
C SER A 14 -2.56 4.82 -7.41
N ASN A 15 -3.48 4.73 -6.45
CA ASN A 15 -3.40 3.76 -5.37
C ASN A 15 -3.44 2.32 -5.88
N PHE A 16 -4.35 2.02 -6.80
CA PHE A 16 -4.44 0.71 -7.45
C PHE A 16 -3.14 0.34 -8.17
N THR A 17 -2.59 1.26 -8.95
CA THR A 17 -1.35 1.02 -9.72
C THR A 17 -0.16 0.74 -8.80
N LYS A 18 -0.05 1.46 -7.68
CA LYS A 18 1.01 1.22 -6.68
C LYS A 18 0.87 -0.13 -6.00
N ASP A 19 -0.34 -0.53 -5.59
CA ASP A 19 -0.55 -1.85 -4.99
C ASP A 19 -0.32 -2.97 -6.02
N PHE A 20 -0.72 -2.77 -7.27
CA PHE A 20 -0.44 -3.72 -8.35
C PHE A 20 1.07 -3.90 -8.58
N ALA A 21 1.84 -2.81 -8.61
CA ALA A 21 3.27 -2.84 -8.89
C ALA A 21 4.13 -3.32 -7.70
N TYR A 22 3.80 -2.87 -6.47
CA TYR A 22 4.66 -3.05 -5.29
C TYR A 22 4.00 -3.86 -4.17
N GLY A 23 2.67 -3.99 -4.19
CA GLY A 23 1.90 -4.55 -3.09
C GLY A 23 2.24 -5.99 -2.78
N GLY A 24 2.48 -6.83 -3.79
CA GLY A 24 2.86 -8.23 -3.58
C GLY A 24 4.16 -8.38 -2.79
N ALA A 25 5.19 -7.62 -3.16
CA ALA A 25 6.48 -7.65 -2.47
C ALA A 25 6.37 -7.07 -1.04
N ILE A 26 5.68 -5.94 -0.88
CA ILE A 26 5.47 -5.32 0.44
C ILE A 26 4.72 -6.28 1.38
N ARG A 27 3.64 -6.92 0.92
CA ARG A 27 2.89 -7.91 1.72
C ARG A 27 3.75 -9.11 2.13
N HIS A 28 4.54 -9.63 1.19
CA HIS A 28 5.46 -10.72 1.46
C HIS A 28 6.48 -10.35 2.54
N LEU A 29 7.04 -9.14 2.50
CA LEU A 29 7.97 -8.65 3.53
C LEU A 29 7.28 -8.49 4.89
N VAL A 30 6.05 -7.99 4.92
CA VAL A 30 5.28 -7.89 6.17
C VAL A 30 5.04 -9.28 6.79
N ASP A 31 4.75 -10.30 5.98
CA ASP A 31 4.62 -11.68 6.48
C ASP A 31 5.93 -12.23 7.05
N HIS A 32 7.07 -11.74 6.56
CA HIS A 32 8.39 -12.06 7.10
C HIS A 32 8.77 -11.22 8.34
N GLY A 33 7.86 -10.38 8.85
CA GLY A 33 8.04 -9.60 10.06
C GLY A 33 8.71 -8.23 9.86
N TYR A 34 8.86 -7.77 8.62
CA TYR A 34 9.43 -6.46 8.34
C TYR A 34 8.47 -5.33 8.69
N THR A 35 8.99 -4.25 9.27
CA THR A 35 8.26 -3.01 9.53
C THR A 35 8.34 -2.05 8.33
N VAL A 36 7.43 -1.06 8.28
CA VAL A 36 7.43 -0.01 7.25
C VAL A 36 8.80 0.67 7.13
N ASP A 37 9.43 1.04 8.25
CA ASP A 37 10.73 1.70 8.26
C ASP A 37 11.85 0.81 7.71
N GLN A 38 11.81 -0.51 7.98
CA GLN A 38 12.75 -1.47 7.39
C GLN A 38 12.53 -1.63 5.89
N ILE A 39 11.27 -1.73 5.45
CA ILE A 39 10.90 -1.83 4.03
C ILE A 39 11.42 -0.62 3.25
N ILE A 40 11.24 0.59 3.79
CA ILE A 40 11.72 1.83 3.17
C ILE A 40 13.25 1.84 3.08
N LYS A 41 13.92 1.54 4.20
CA LYS A 41 15.37 1.65 4.31
C LYS A 41 16.11 0.62 3.46
N GLU A 42 15.60 -0.60 3.39
CA GLU A 42 16.32 -1.72 2.76
C GLU A 42 16.01 -1.84 1.27
N PHE A 43 14.81 -1.50 0.83
CA PHE A 43 14.35 -1.81 -0.54
C PHE A 43 14.22 -0.57 -1.45
N ASN A 44 14.43 0.64 -0.94
CA ASN A 44 14.49 1.90 -1.71
C ASN A 44 13.38 2.04 -2.78
N TYR A 45 12.13 1.73 -2.41
CA TYR A 45 11.01 1.78 -3.34
C TYR A 45 10.76 3.21 -3.86
N PRO A 46 10.45 3.38 -5.15
CA PRO A 46 10.15 4.69 -5.75
C PRO A 46 8.70 5.13 -5.48
N ILE A 47 8.20 4.90 -4.26
CA ILE A 47 6.89 5.34 -3.80
C ILE A 47 7.00 5.96 -2.41
N SER A 48 6.08 6.85 -2.07
CA SER A 48 6.10 7.54 -0.77
C SER A 48 5.94 6.56 0.39
N ARG A 49 6.51 6.93 1.56
CA ARG A 49 6.25 6.25 2.85
C ARG A 49 4.77 6.04 3.09
N GLU A 50 3.96 7.07 2.88
CA GLU A 50 2.50 7.01 3.04
C GLU A 50 1.86 5.91 2.17
N SER A 51 2.33 5.74 0.93
CA SER A 51 1.83 4.68 0.05
C SER A 51 2.17 3.29 0.58
N ILE A 52 3.39 3.11 1.12
CA ILE A 52 3.82 1.85 1.75
C ILE A 52 2.99 1.59 3.01
N GLU A 53 2.83 2.58 3.88
CA GLU A 53 2.01 2.50 5.11
C GLU A 53 0.57 2.10 4.78
N LYS A 54 -0.03 2.71 3.74
CA LYS A 54 -1.37 2.37 3.28
C LYS A 54 -1.48 0.90 2.85
N ILE A 55 -0.55 0.41 2.04
CA ILE A 55 -0.52 -1.00 1.59
C ILE A 55 -0.37 -1.94 2.79
N VAL A 56 0.55 -1.65 3.71
CA VAL A 56 0.80 -2.46 4.91
C VAL A 56 -0.44 -2.50 5.81
N ASN A 57 -1.04 -1.35 6.10
CA ASN A 57 -2.22 -1.26 6.96
C ASN A 57 -3.40 -2.00 6.37
N GLN A 58 -3.71 -1.77 5.08
CA GLN A 58 -4.79 -2.48 4.38
C GLN A 58 -4.58 -4.00 4.40
N TYR A 59 -3.33 -4.46 4.23
CA TYR A 59 -3.01 -5.88 4.31
C TYR A 59 -3.27 -6.44 5.72
N LEU A 60 -2.78 -5.78 6.76
CA LEU A 60 -2.96 -6.22 8.14
C LEU A 60 -4.43 -6.23 8.56
N GLU A 61 -5.22 -5.23 8.13
CA GLU A 61 -6.66 -5.19 8.37
C GLU A 61 -7.38 -6.36 7.68
N ASN A 62 -7.04 -6.66 6.42
CA ASN A 62 -7.63 -7.77 5.68
C ASN A 62 -7.23 -9.13 6.26
N LYS A 63 -5.97 -9.28 6.69
CA LYS A 63 -5.46 -10.50 7.34
C LYS A 63 -6.21 -10.79 8.64
N LYS A 64 -6.42 -9.76 9.48
CA LYS A 64 -7.24 -9.87 10.70
C LYS A 64 -8.68 -10.31 10.41
N LYS A 65 -9.29 -9.81 9.33
CA LYS A 65 -10.65 -10.20 8.92
C LYS A 65 -10.74 -11.63 8.39
N SER A 66 -9.68 -12.16 7.78
CA SER A 66 -9.67 -13.55 7.30
C SER A 66 -9.41 -14.59 8.39
N GLU A 67 -8.83 -14.16 9.52
CA GLU A 67 -8.52 -15.02 10.67
C GLU A 67 -9.61 -14.99 11.76
N ALA A 68 -10.60 -14.11 11.63
CA ALA A 68 -11.75 -13.95 12.53
C ALA A 68 -13.01 -14.65 12.01
#